data_AF-A0A0M7AQU8-F1
#
_entry.id   AF-A0A0M7AQU8-F1
#
_cell.length_a   1.000
_cell.length_b   1.000
_cell.length_c   1.000
_cell.angle_alpha   90.00
_cell.angle_beta   90.00
_cell.angle_gamma   90.00
#
_symmetry.space_group_name_H-M   'P 1'
#
loop_
_entity.id
_entity.type
_entity.pdbx_description
1 polymer ?
#
loop_
_entity_poly.entity_id
_entity_poly.type
_entity_poly.pdbx_seq_one_letter_code
_entity_poly.pdbx_strand_id
1 'polypeptide(L)'
;MAVTVTINNAKNIGLDFVIGTLDSILTDNPPAFFSSELITYSAETTSYDGIAIDVVTRGTNFTRELIDGTFFQTGGRINSVVVSSNNEELFTILPALEFSDIASIYIADETGVHPTGLEEYFMALPWVVTLSNQNDSAVEGMLVGDNANFNLTNNDLVLALAGDDRFFGGDGHDTFNGGSGDDWFDGGTGVDRAAFIGTRSDYAVFRANDGDIYVADSIGQRDDTDVLTNTEHLVFDERTVSLDEALIEPTDPDNSAYQIYRFYNTESGSHFFTTSIAERNSIIENLNGLSYEGNAFDSNVTDVNGTAVFRFYNTTNGVHFYTADAGEAASIRQNMSNLQDEGIAYYASADDSNGGTALFRFFNTQNGSHFFTLSEAERDNIVATLGHYSYEGIAFYVDLA
;
A
#
# COMPACT_ATOMS: atom_id res chain seq x y z
N MET A 1 9.01 1.07 26.66
CA MET A 1 9.81 0.27 25.71
C MET A 1 8.80 -0.34 24.77
N ALA A 2 9.02 -0.25 23.45
CA ALA A 2 8.10 -0.83 22.49
C ALA A 2 8.40 -2.31 22.26
N VAL A 3 7.36 -3.09 21.99
CA VAL A 3 7.49 -4.46 21.48
C VAL A 3 7.82 -4.35 19.99
N THR A 4 8.94 -4.92 19.57
CA THR A 4 9.28 -4.96 18.15
C THR A 4 8.93 -6.33 17.58
N VAL A 5 8.25 -6.36 16.44
CA VAL A 5 8.02 -7.58 15.67
C VAL A 5 8.48 -7.39 14.23
N THR A 6 9.09 -8.43 13.67
CA THR A 6 9.46 -8.50 12.26
C THR A 6 8.93 -9.79 11.67
N ILE A 7 8.12 -9.71 10.63
CA ILE A 7 7.52 -10.83 9.90
C ILE A 7 8.28 -11.00 8.59
N ASN A 8 8.88 -12.17 8.36
CA ASN A 8 9.88 -12.35 7.32
C ASN A 8 9.36 -13.04 6.05
N ASN A 9 8.45 -14.01 6.16
CA ASN A 9 8.18 -14.92 5.04
C ASN A 9 6.84 -15.66 5.09
N ALA A 10 5.83 -15.09 5.73
CA ALA A 10 4.60 -15.81 5.99
C ALA A 10 3.40 -15.08 5.39
N LYS A 11 2.83 -15.70 4.36
CA LYS A 11 1.59 -15.21 3.74
C LYS A 11 0.49 -15.15 4.80
N ASN A 12 -0.18 -13.99 4.92
CA ASN A 12 -1.31 -13.75 5.81
C ASN A 12 -1.00 -13.87 7.32
N ILE A 13 0.24 -13.62 7.79
CA ILE A 13 0.45 -13.49 9.24
C ILE A 13 0.16 -12.05 9.65
N GLY A 14 -1.01 -11.85 10.25
CA GLY A 14 -1.36 -10.60 10.92
C GLY A 14 -0.81 -10.50 12.33
N LEU A 15 -0.87 -9.29 12.90
CA LEU A 15 -0.49 -9.01 14.28
C LEU A 15 -1.38 -9.76 15.29
N ASP A 16 -2.60 -10.12 14.88
CA ASP A 16 -3.52 -10.96 15.63
C ASP A 16 -2.88 -12.30 16.03
N PHE A 17 -2.18 -12.94 15.08
CA PHE A 17 -1.47 -14.18 15.33
C PHE A 17 -0.25 -14.00 16.23
N VAL A 18 0.48 -12.90 16.04
CA VAL A 18 1.67 -12.58 16.86
C VAL A 18 1.27 -12.46 18.33
N ILE A 19 0.17 -11.76 18.63
CA ILE A 19 -0.35 -11.59 19.99
C ILE A 19 -0.86 -12.91 20.55
N GLY A 20 -1.66 -13.66 19.80
CA GLY A 20 -2.11 -15.00 20.23
C GLY A 20 -0.96 -15.99 20.45
N THR A 21 0.15 -15.84 19.73
CA THR A 21 1.34 -16.65 19.96
C THR A 21 2.06 -16.27 21.26
N LEU A 22 2.13 -14.98 21.60
CA LEU A 22 2.68 -14.55 22.88
C LEU A 22 1.89 -15.09 24.05
N ASP A 23 0.57 -15.11 23.93
CA ASP A 23 -0.32 -15.74 24.90
C ASP A 23 0.01 -17.24 25.08
N SER A 24 -0.17 -18.06 24.04
CA SER A 24 0.09 -19.52 24.09
C SER A 24 1.50 -19.89 24.58
N ILE A 25 2.53 -19.09 24.28
CA ILE A 25 3.90 -19.29 24.78
C ILE A 25 4.02 -19.17 26.30
N LEU A 26 3.31 -18.19 26.88
CA LEU A 26 3.33 -17.96 28.32
C LEU A 26 2.49 -19.02 29.04
N THR A 27 1.41 -19.42 28.38
CA THR A 27 0.26 -20.18 28.87
C THR A 27 0.45 -21.70 28.84
N ASP A 28 0.65 -22.31 27.68
CA ASP A 28 0.30 -23.73 27.50
C ASP A 28 1.33 -24.75 28.01
N ASN A 29 2.60 -24.38 28.24
CA ASN A 29 3.62 -25.37 28.63
C ASN A 29 4.92 -24.76 29.19
N PRO A 30 4.97 -24.27 30.45
CA PRO A 30 6.22 -23.78 31.03
C PRO A 30 7.24 -24.94 31.06
N PRO A 31 8.43 -24.82 30.42
CA PRO A 31 9.35 -25.93 30.29
C PRO A 31 9.69 -26.58 31.63
N ALA A 32 9.70 -27.91 31.63
CA ALA A 32 9.97 -28.71 32.82
C ALA A 32 11.36 -28.48 33.45
N PHE A 33 12.30 -27.83 32.74
CA PHE A 33 13.68 -27.62 33.17
C PHE A 33 14.20 -26.21 32.83
N PHE A 34 14.47 -25.43 33.86
CA PHE A 34 15.25 -24.20 33.78
C PHE A 34 16.63 -24.44 34.41
N SER A 35 17.70 -24.40 33.62
CA SER A 35 19.07 -24.29 34.12
C SER A 35 19.56 -22.85 33.92
N SER A 36 20.44 -22.37 34.79
CA SER A 36 20.83 -20.95 34.95
C SER A 36 21.58 -20.31 33.76
N GLU A 37 21.61 -20.93 32.59
CA GLU A 37 22.22 -20.38 31.36
C GLU A 37 21.27 -20.57 30.18
N LEU A 38 21.14 -19.50 29.38
CA LEU A 38 20.47 -19.39 28.07
C LEU A 38 19.43 -20.49 27.80
N ILE A 39 18.19 -20.26 28.24
CA ILE A 39 17.10 -21.20 27.99
C ILE A 39 16.60 -20.96 26.57
N THR A 40 16.80 -21.95 25.70
CA THR A 40 16.08 -22.12 24.44
C THR A 40 14.93 -23.06 24.75
N TYR A 41 13.70 -22.56 24.75
CA TYR A 41 12.52 -23.41 24.84
C TYR A 41 11.97 -23.64 23.44
N SER A 42 11.80 -24.88 23.01
CA SER A 42 11.00 -25.23 21.83
C SER A 42 9.66 -25.78 22.31
N ALA A 43 8.55 -25.07 22.08
CA ALA A 43 7.23 -25.66 22.29
C ALA A 43 7.02 -26.82 21.30
N GLU A 44 6.27 -27.85 21.71
CA GLU A 44 5.77 -28.87 20.77
C GLU A 44 4.90 -28.19 19.70
N THR A 45 4.94 -28.74 18.49
CA THR A 45 4.27 -28.23 17.29
C THR A 45 2.83 -27.75 17.56
N THR A 46 2.63 -26.43 17.61
CA THR A 46 1.30 -25.83 17.51
C THR A 46 0.94 -25.62 16.03
N SER A 47 -0.34 -25.40 15.72
CA SER A 47 -0.78 -25.16 14.35
C SER A 47 -1.40 -23.78 14.18
N TYR A 48 -0.93 -23.02 13.20
CA TYR A 48 -1.56 -21.77 12.75
C TYR A 48 -2.13 -21.94 11.35
N ASP A 49 -3.44 -21.75 11.19
CA ASP A 49 -4.15 -22.01 9.93
C ASP A 49 -3.81 -23.40 9.31
N GLY A 50 -3.60 -24.39 10.19
CA GLY A 50 -3.18 -25.75 9.81
C GLY A 50 -1.68 -25.93 9.52
N ILE A 51 -0.85 -24.90 9.67
CA ILE A 51 0.61 -24.93 9.52
C ILE A 51 1.27 -25.27 10.86
N ALA A 52 2.04 -26.34 10.89
CA ALA A 52 2.91 -26.69 12.01
C ALA A 52 3.98 -25.62 12.25
N ILE A 53 4.07 -25.10 13.47
CA ILE A 53 5.08 -24.12 13.87
C ILE A 53 5.94 -24.60 15.05
N ASP A 54 7.19 -24.15 15.05
CA ASP A 54 8.16 -24.29 16.13
C ASP A 54 8.36 -22.92 16.77
N VAL A 55 8.28 -22.85 18.10
CA VAL A 55 8.38 -21.59 18.83
C VAL A 55 9.58 -21.61 19.77
N VAL A 56 10.47 -20.64 19.62
CA VAL A 56 11.70 -20.51 20.38
C VAL A 56 11.72 -19.25 21.25
N THR A 57 11.48 -19.42 22.55
CA THR A 57 11.60 -18.34 23.54
C THR A 57 13.00 -18.32 24.14
N ARG A 58 13.63 -17.14 24.16
CA ARG A 58 14.95 -16.89 24.77
C ARG A 58 14.84 -15.87 25.87
N GLY A 59 15.52 -16.14 26.98
CA GLY A 59 15.49 -15.25 28.13
C GLY A 59 16.51 -15.61 29.21
N THR A 60 16.40 -14.94 30.36
CA THR A 60 17.33 -15.08 31.48
C THR A 60 16.63 -15.09 32.83
N ASN A 61 17.25 -15.71 33.84
CA ASN A 61 16.82 -15.67 35.25
C ASN A 61 15.38 -16.13 35.52
N PHE A 62 14.87 -17.07 34.74
CA PHE A 62 13.52 -17.61 34.91
C PHE A 62 13.33 -18.29 36.28
N THR A 63 12.28 -17.89 37.01
CA THR A 63 11.87 -18.49 38.30
C THR A 63 10.39 -18.88 38.28
N ARG A 64 10.03 -19.93 39.02
CA ARG A 64 8.66 -20.44 39.11
C ARG A 64 8.20 -20.64 40.55
N GLU A 65 6.90 -20.57 40.76
CA GLU A 65 6.24 -20.85 42.04
C GLU A 65 5.12 -21.88 41.87
N LEU A 66 4.82 -22.63 42.93
CA LEU A 66 3.71 -23.58 42.96
C LEU A 66 2.48 -22.89 43.56
N ILE A 67 1.42 -22.73 42.77
CA ILE A 67 0.16 -22.11 43.17
C ILE A 67 -0.94 -23.13 42.93
N ASP A 68 -1.67 -23.50 43.98
CA ASP A 68 -2.78 -24.47 43.93
C ASP A 68 -2.48 -25.80 43.21
N GLY A 69 -1.22 -26.23 43.22
CA GLY A 69 -0.77 -27.50 42.63
C GLY A 69 -0.21 -27.39 41.21
N THR A 70 -0.23 -26.19 40.62
CA THR A 70 0.32 -25.89 39.29
C THR A 70 1.55 -24.99 39.41
N PHE A 71 2.59 -25.24 38.62
CA PHE A 71 3.76 -24.38 38.59
C PHE A 71 3.55 -23.23 37.61
N PHE A 72 3.71 -22.01 38.08
CA PHE A 72 3.63 -20.79 37.27
C PHE A 72 4.99 -20.13 37.19
N GLN A 73 5.33 -19.59 36.03
CA GLN A 73 6.45 -18.68 35.86
C GLN A 73 6.17 -17.35 36.60
N THR A 74 7.08 -16.93 37.49
CA THR A 74 6.90 -15.74 38.34
C THR A 74 8.02 -14.70 38.23
N GLY A 75 9.10 -15.00 37.52
CA GLY A 75 10.21 -14.07 37.36
C GLY A 75 11.16 -14.44 36.22
N GLY A 76 12.13 -13.57 35.94
CA GLY A 76 13.01 -13.67 34.78
C GLY A 76 12.56 -12.78 33.63
N ARG A 77 13.32 -12.78 32.54
CA ARG A 77 13.13 -11.88 31.40
C ARG A 77 13.00 -12.65 30.11
N ILE A 78 12.02 -12.31 29.29
CA ILE A 78 11.93 -12.71 27.88
C ILE A 78 12.67 -11.67 27.04
N ASN A 79 13.68 -12.11 26.30
CA ASN A 79 14.49 -11.28 25.42
C ASN A 79 14.01 -11.36 23.98
N SER A 80 13.64 -12.56 23.52
CA SER A 80 13.12 -12.77 22.16
C SER A 80 12.23 -14.00 22.09
N VAL A 81 11.25 -13.95 21.20
CA VAL A 81 10.49 -15.11 20.73
C VAL A 81 10.73 -15.23 19.23
N VAL A 82 11.07 -16.41 18.75
CA VAL A 82 11.24 -16.69 17.32
C VAL A 82 10.28 -17.79 16.93
N VAL A 83 9.44 -17.56 15.94
CA VAL A 83 8.49 -18.54 15.43
C VAL A 83 8.93 -18.99 14.06
N SER A 84 8.92 -20.30 13.82
CA SER A 84 9.42 -20.91 12.60
C SER A 84 8.48 -22.00 12.10
N SER A 85 8.52 -22.33 10.81
CA SER A 85 7.87 -23.51 10.25
C SER A 85 8.81 -24.19 9.26
N ASN A 86 8.95 -25.51 9.32
CA ASN A 86 9.85 -26.28 8.44
C ASN A 86 11.31 -25.76 8.44
N ASN A 87 11.78 -25.20 9.56
CA ASN A 87 13.08 -24.51 9.73
C ASN A 87 13.22 -23.16 9.02
N GLU A 88 12.13 -22.56 8.54
CA GLU A 88 12.10 -21.17 8.06
C GLU A 88 11.52 -20.28 9.16
N GLU A 89 12.18 -19.16 9.45
CA GLU A 89 11.69 -18.17 10.42
C GLU A 89 10.49 -17.43 9.83
N LEU A 90 9.35 -17.51 10.51
CA LEU A 90 8.12 -16.80 10.15
C LEU A 90 8.16 -15.37 10.69
N PHE A 91 8.41 -15.21 11.99
CA PHE A 91 8.55 -13.91 12.64
C PHE A 91 9.37 -13.98 13.93
N THR A 92 9.91 -12.83 14.31
CA THR A 92 10.62 -12.63 15.57
C THR A 92 9.97 -11.51 16.37
N ILE A 93 9.75 -11.73 17.66
CA ILE A 93 9.24 -10.74 18.62
C ILE A 93 10.35 -10.42 19.62
N LEU A 94 10.55 -9.14 19.90
CA LEU A 94 11.45 -8.60 20.90
C LEU A 94 10.65 -7.82 21.96
N PRO A 95 9.97 -8.51 22.90
CA PRO A 95 9.10 -7.85 23.86
C PRO A 95 9.88 -7.16 24.99
N ALA A 96 11.14 -7.54 25.23
CA ALA A 96 11.96 -7.07 26.34
C ALA A 96 11.22 -7.13 27.70
N LEU A 97 10.43 -8.18 27.92
CA LEU A 97 9.46 -8.33 29.00
C LEU A 97 10.09 -8.94 30.25
N GLU A 98 9.90 -8.31 31.41
CA GLU A 98 10.20 -8.93 32.71
C GLU A 98 8.93 -9.66 33.19
N PHE A 99 9.03 -10.95 33.51
CA PHE A 99 7.90 -11.76 33.98
C PHE A 99 7.27 -11.21 35.25
N SER A 100 8.03 -10.50 36.09
CA SER A 100 7.49 -9.83 37.27
C SER A 100 6.41 -8.81 36.93
N ASP A 101 6.43 -8.26 35.71
CA ASP A 101 5.48 -7.24 35.28
C ASP A 101 4.13 -7.85 34.88
N ILE A 102 4.13 -9.13 34.48
CA ILE A 102 2.94 -9.85 34.00
C ILE A 102 2.53 -11.03 34.88
N ALA A 103 3.31 -11.41 35.90
CA ALA A 103 3.09 -12.66 36.65
C ALA A 103 1.65 -12.79 37.19
N SER A 104 1.08 -11.72 37.74
CA SER A 104 -0.30 -11.75 38.22
C SER A 104 -1.35 -11.83 37.11
N ILE A 105 -1.06 -11.22 35.96
CA ILE A 105 -1.94 -11.22 34.78
C ILE A 105 -1.94 -12.64 34.21
N TYR A 106 -0.76 -13.17 33.91
CA TYR A 106 -0.52 -14.54 33.49
C TYR A 106 -1.22 -15.58 34.38
N ILE A 107 -1.11 -15.47 35.72
CA ILE A 107 -1.81 -16.41 36.62
C ILE A 107 -3.33 -16.27 36.52
N ALA A 108 -3.86 -15.05 36.44
CA ALA A 108 -5.30 -14.83 36.35
C ALA A 108 -5.87 -15.36 35.02
N ASP A 109 -5.10 -15.22 33.96
CA ASP A 109 -5.37 -15.71 32.62
C ASP A 109 -5.46 -17.24 32.60
N GLU A 110 -4.39 -17.91 33.01
CA GLU A 110 -4.28 -19.37 33.10
C GLU A 110 -5.29 -20.04 34.02
N THR A 111 -5.72 -19.33 35.07
CA THR A 111 -6.73 -19.85 36.00
C THR A 111 -8.16 -19.57 35.56
N GLY A 112 -8.35 -18.91 34.41
CA GLY A 112 -9.64 -18.50 33.87
C GLY A 112 -10.34 -17.41 34.69
N VAL A 113 -9.61 -16.74 35.59
CA VAL A 113 -10.11 -15.59 36.36
C VAL A 113 -10.24 -14.37 35.45
N HIS A 114 -9.30 -14.19 34.53
CA HIS A 114 -9.33 -13.16 33.49
C HIS A 114 -8.65 -13.69 32.22
N PRO A 115 -9.34 -14.52 31.42
CA PRO A 115 -8.77 -15.30 30.32
C PRO A 115 -8.37 -14.46 29.10
N THR A 116 -8.54 -13.15 29.10
CA THR A 116 -8.03 -12.28 28.02
C THR A 116 -6.93 -11.35 28.51
N GLY A 117 -6.35 -11.68 29.67
CA GLY A 117 -5.53 -10.77 30.44
C GLY A 117 -4.21 -10.50 29.76
N LEU A 118 -3.59 -11.52 29.18
CA LEU A 118 -2.33 -11.37 28.47
C LEU A 118 -2.51 -10.65 27.14
N GLU A 119 -3.57 -10.94 26.38
CA GLU A 119 -3.85 -10.24 25.12
C GLU A 119 -4.10 -8.76 25.36
N GLU A 120 -4.95 -8.42 26.35
CA GLU A 120 -5.20 -7.03 26.73
C GLU A 120 -3.92 -6.32 27.16
N TYR A 121 -3.05 -6.99 27.91
CA TYR A 121 -1.76 -6.44 28.30
C TYR A 121 -0.87 -6.15 27.09
N PHE A 122 -0.74 -7.10 26.17
CA PHE A 122 0.11 -6.96 24.98
C PHE A 122 -0.42 -5.92 24.00
N MET A 123 -1.73 -5.86 23.80
CA MET A 123 -2.39 -4.85 22.99
C MET A 123 -2.27 -3.42 23.57
N ALA A 124 -2.00 -3.30 24.87
CA ALA A 124 -1.76 -2.01 25.54
C ALA A 124 -0.31 -1.53 25.49
N LEU A 125 0.62 -2.34 25.01
CA LEU A 125 2.00 -1.94 24.79
C LEU A 125 2.15 -1.18 23.48
N PRO A 126 3.12 -0.26 23.36
CA PRO A 126 3.47 0.31 22.06
C PRO A 126 4.21 -0.73 21.21
N TRP A 127 3.86 -0.81 19.93
CA TRP A 127 4.38 -1.74 18.94
C TRP A 127 5.20 -1.02 17.86
N VAL A 128 6.26 -1.70 17.44
CA VAL A 128 6.97 -1.39 16.20
C VAL A 128 6.92 -2.65 15.34
N VAL A 129 6.10 -2.61 14.31
CA VAL A 129 5.78 -3.74 13.44
C VAL A 129 6.47 -3.54 12.10
N THR A 130 7.15 -4.57 11.62
CA THR A 130 7.57 -4.68 10.22
C THR A 130 6.93 -5.92 9.64
N LEU A 131 6.03 -5.74 8.67
CA LEU A 131 5.35 -6.82 7.96
C LEU A 131 6.25 -7.37 6.85
N SER A 132 5.74 -8.34 6.09
CA SER A 132 6.48 -9.04 5.05
C SER A 132 6.35 -8.34 3.69
N ASN A 133 7.01 -8.85 2.64
CA ASN A 133 6.79 -8.36 1.27
C ASN A 133 5.63 -9.09 0.57
N GLN A 134 4.62 -9.51 1.32
CA GLN A 134 3.43 -10.20 0.84
C GLN A 134 2.21 -9.48 1.39
N ASN A 135 1.05 -9.67 0.77
CA ASN A 135 -0.21 -9.15 1.31
C ASN A 135 -0.46 -9.67 2.74
N ASP A 136 -0.43 -8.75 3.69
CA ASP A 136 -0.61 -8.94 5.11
C ASP A 136 -1.90 -8.24 5.58
N SER A 137 -2.50 -8.75 6.67
CA SER A 137 -3.81 -8.30 7.10
C SER A 137 -3.97 -8.32 8.62
N ALA A 138 -4.29 -7.18 9.20
CA ALA A 138 -4.72 -7.03 10.58
C ALA A 138 -5.84 -5.98 10.62
N VAL A 139 -7.10 -6.42 10.62
CA VAL A 139 -8.27 -5.54 10.49
C VAL A 139 -9.16 -5.57 11.73
N GLU A 140 -9.97 -4.52 11.91
CA GLU A 140 -10.94 -4.43 12.98
C GLU A 140 -11.88 -5.66 13.01
N GLY A 141 -12.16 -6.18 14.21
CA GLY A 141 -13.05 -7.32 14.42
C GLY A 141 -12.38 -8.69 14.34
N MET A 142 -11.07 -8.74 14.07
CA MET A 142 -10.27 -9.94 14.32
C MET A 142 -10.25 -10.31 15.80
N LEU A 143 -10.02 -11.59 16.10
CA LEU A 143 -9.91 -12.12 17.45
C LEU A 143 -8.49 -12.63 17.68
N VAL A 144 -7.96 -12.42 18.87
CA VAL A 144 -6.63 -12.86 19.31
C VAL A 144 -6.72 -13.81 20.49
N GLY A 145 -5.81 -14.79 20.53
CA GLY A 145 -5.64 -15.76 21.63
C GLY A 145 -6.98 -16.32 22.12
N ASP A 146 -7.32 -16.04 23.38
CA ASP A 146 -8.54 -16.46 24.06
C ASP A 146 -9.85 -15.74 23.60
N ASN A 147 -9.93 -15.43 22.31
CA ASN A 147 -11.00 -14.69 21.64
C ASN A 147 -11.16 -13.24 22.14
N ALA A 148 -10.06 -12.59 22.54
CA ALA A 148 -10.08 -11.16 22.79
C ALA A 148 -10.23 -10.42 21.44
N ASN A 149 -10.92 -9.27 21.42
CA ASN A 149 -11.00 -8.47 20.21
C ASN A 149 -9.65 -7.81 19.93
N PHE A 150 -9.16 -7.91 18.69
CA PHE A 150 -7.97 -7.20 18.26
C PHE A 150 -8.22 -5.69 18.29
N ASN A 151 -7.46 -4.98 19.14
CA ASN A 151 -7.40 -3.53 19.20
C ASN A 151 -6.11 -3.13 19.90
N LEU A 152 -5.13 -2.59 19.17
CA LEU A 152 -4.00 -1.95 19.84
C LEU A 152 -4.48 -0.66 20.49
N THR A 153 -3.93 -0.31 21.65
CA THR A 153 -4.45 0.82 22.45
C THR A 153 -3.38 1.85 22.80
N ASN A 154 -2.28 1.84 22.06
CA ASN A 154 -1.15 2.72 22.26
C ASN A 154 -0.68 3.31 20.94
N ASN A 155 0.35 4.16 20.97
CA ASN A 155 0.89 4.74 19.75
C ASN A 155 1.86 3.77 19.08
N ASP A 156 1.48 3.28 17.92
CA ASP A 156 2.17 2.21 17.22
C ASP A 156 2.79 2.69 15.90
N LEU A 157 3.84 1.99 15.48
CA LEU A 157 4.51 2.20 14.21
C LEU A 157 4.47 0.91 13.40
N VAL A 158 3.95 0.99 12.18
CA VAL A 158 3.85 -0.14 11.25
C VAL A 158 4.52 0.20 9.93
N LEU A 159 5.39 -0.70 9.48
CA LEU A 159 6.03 -0.68 8.17
C LEU A 159 5.56 -1.93 7.42
N ALA A 160 4.69 -1.78 6.43
CA ALA A 160 4.06 -2.89 5.74
C ALA A 160 4.93 -3.46 4.61
N LEU A 161 5.80 -2.62 4.03
CA LEU A 161 6.82 -2.95 3.02
C LEU A 161 6.24 -3.11 1.61
N ALA A 162 5.82 -4.31 1.23
CA ALA A 162 5.38 -4.57 -0.13
C ALA A 162 4.24 -5.57 -0.15
N GLY A 163 3.31 -5.43 -1.09
CA GLY A 163 2.09 -6.22 -1.14
C GLY A 163 0.89 -5.30 -0.98
N ASP A 164 -0.31 -5.84 -1.19
CA ASP A 164 -1.54 -5.08 -0.91
C ASP A 164 -1.97 -5.41 0.53
N ASP A 165 -1.56 -4.55 1.45
CA ASP A 165 -1.69 -4.74 2.89
C ASP A 165 -2.96 -4.09 3.44
N ARG A 166 -3.47 -4.63 4.55
CA ARG A 166 -4.66 -4.10 5.22
C ARG A 166 -4.44 -3.99 6.71
N PHE A 167 -4.41 -2.78 7.24
CA PHE A 167 -4.06 -2.54 8.63
C PHE A 167 -5.04 -1.63 9.37
N PHE A 168 -5.35 -1.99 10.62
CA PHE A 168 -6.14 -1.22 11.58
C PHE A 168 -5.25 -0.81 12.77
N GLY A 169 -5.09 0.50 12.98
CA GLY A 169 -4.29 1.12 14.03
C GLY A 169 -4.81 0.86 15.44
N GLY A 170 -6.12 0.96 15.64
CA GLY A 170 -6.74 0.81 16.95
C GLY A 170 -6.97 2.14 17.65
N ASP A 171 -6.72 2.21 18.96
CA ASP A 171 -6.66 3.48 19.69
C ASP A 171 -5.22 3.92 19.82
N GLY A 172 -4.91 5.20 19.60
CA GLY A 172 -3.52 5.62 19.67
C GLY A 172 -3.23 6.90 18.94
N HIS A 173 -1.96 7.12 18.60
CA HIS A 173 -1.55 8.08 17.58
C HIS A 173 -0.58 7.31 16.71
N ASP A 174 -1.13 6.62 15.73
CA ASP A 174 -0.44 5.57 15.02
C ASP A 174 0.25 6.11 13.78
N THR A 175 1.29 5.41 13.34
CA THR A 175 1.99 5.72 12.11
C THR A 175 2.10 4.47 11.26
N PHE A 176 1.52 4.53 10.06
CA PHE A 176 1.56 3.47 9.07
C PHE A 176 2.34 3.93 7.85
N ASN A 177 3.23 3.08 7.34
CA ASN A 177 3.82 3.19 6.01
C ASN A 177 3.48 1.90 5.28
N GLY A 178 2.66 2.00 4.24
CA GLY A 178 2.28 0.87 3.40
C GLY A 178 3.46 0.34 2.60
N GLY A 179 4.13 1.25 1.89
CA GLY A 179 5.19 0.87 0.97
C GLY A 179 4.58 0.54 -0.38
N SER A 180 5.13 -0.41 -1.14
CA SER A 180 4.66 -0.64 -2.51
C SER A 180 3.49 -1.62 -2.57
N GLY A 181 2.50 -1.36 -3.42
CA GLY A 181 1.25 -2.12 -3.48
C GLY A 181 0.06 -1.23 -3.14
N ASP A 182 -1.15 -1.73 -3.36
CA ASP A 182 -2.35 -0.93 -3.09
C ASP A 182 -2.82 -1.19 -1.64
N ASP A 183 -2.41 -0.34 -0.69
CA ASP A 183 -2.65 -0.59 0.74
C ASP A 183 -3.95 0.01 1.27
N TRP A 184 -4.45 -0.55 2.37
CA TRP A 184 -5.57 -0.03 3.12
C TRP A 184 -5.18 0.20 4.58
N PHE A 185 -5.34 1.43 5.07
CA PHE A 185 -5.07 1.79 6.46
C PHE A 185 -6.26 2.47 7.12
N ASP A 186 -6.68 1.93 8.26
CA ASP A 186 -7.63 2.57 9.18
C ASP A 186 -6.90 2.98 10.44
N GLY A 187 -6.76 4.28 10.67
CA GLY A 187 -6.08 4.81 11.86
C GLY A 187 -6.84 4.59 13.17
N GLY A 188 -8.15 4.30 13.13
CA GLY A 188 -8.96 4.09 14.32
C GLY A 188 -9.20 5.37 15.12
N THR A 189 -8.97 5.34 16.43
CA THR A 189 -9.17 6.51 17.29
C THR A 189 -7.86 7.21 17.58
N GLY A 190 -7.85 8.54 17.39
CA GLY A 190 -6.67 9.32 17.74
C GLY A 190 -6.31 10.38 16.73
N VAL A 191 -5.01 10.48 16.46
CA VAL A 191 -4.41 11.43 15.52
C VAL A 191 -3.33 10.68 14.77
N ASP A 192 -3.73 10.13 13.64
CA ASP A 192 -3.01 9.05 12.98
C ASP A 192 -2.33 9.56 11.72
N ARG A 193 -1.29 8.83 11.31
CA ARG A 193 -0.35 9.25 10.27
C ARG A 193 -0.16 8.14 9.25
N ALA A 194 -0.38 8.46 7.98
CA ALA A 194 0.08 7.64 6.86
C ALA A 194 1.35 8.27 6.26
N ALA A 195 2.41 7.49 6.08
CA ALA A 195 3.70 7.94 5.59
C ALA A 195 4.00 7.37 4.21
N PHE A 196 4.50 8.22 3.31
CA PHE A 196 4.75 7.96 1.90
C PHE A 196 6.18 8.33 1.54
N ILE A 197 6.73 7.73 0.48
CA ILE A 197 8.10 7.99 0.03
C ILE A 197 8.08 9.08 -1.03
N GLY A 198 8.63 10.26 -0.77
CA GLY A 198 8.69 11.35 -1.76
C GLY A 198 7.80 12.53 -1.40
N THR A 199 7.51 13.39 -2.37
CA THR A 199 6.96 14.72 -2.07
C THR A 199 5.46 14.80 -2.27
N ARG A 200 4.76 15.72 -1.57
CA ARG A 200 3.30 15.88 -1.75
C ARG A 200 2.92 16.07 -3.22
N SER A 201 3.72 16.76 -4.04
CA SER A 201 3.42 16.97 -5.46
C SER A 201 3.39 15.70 -6.31
N ASP A 202 3.97 14.60 -5.82
CA ASP A 202 4.00 13.33 -6.55
C ASP A 202 2.66 12.56 -6.45
N TYR A 203 1.73 13.00 -5.59
CA TYR A 203 0.50 12.26 -5.29
C TYR A 203 -0.77 13.00 -5.73
N ALA A 204 -1.75 12.26 -6.23
CA ALA A 204 -3.14 12.68 -6.23
C ALA A 204 -3.79 12.26 -4.91
N VAL A 205 -4.38 13.22 -4.18
CA VAL A 205 -5.08 12.95 -2.91
C VAL A 205 -6.49 13.46 -2.99
N PHE A 206 -7.48 12.58 -2.83
CA PHE A 206 -8.89 12.96 -2.92
C PHE A 206 -9.78 12.09 -2.03
N ARG A 207 -10.98 12.61 -1.74
CA ARG A 207 -12.01 11.89 -1.00
C ARG A 207 -13.02 11.28 -1.96
N ALA A 208 -13.22 9.97 -1.88
CA ALA A 208 -14.22 9.24 -2.64
C ALA A 208 -15.64 9.45 -2.08
N ASN A 209 -16.65 8.93 -2.79
CA ASN A 209 -18.06 9.14 -2.44
C ASN A 209 -18.51 8.42 -1.17
N ASP A 210 -17.85 7.31 -0.81
CA ASP A 210 -18.04 6.56 0.42
C ASP A 210 -17.38 7.23 1.64
N GLY A 211 -16.48 8.18 1.40
CA GLY A 211 -15.77 8.94 2.42
C GLY A 211 -14.30 8.55 2.55
N ASP A 212 -13.86 7.48 1.90
CA ASP A 212 -12.49 7.01 1.93
C ASP A 212 -11.55 8.01 1.25
N ILE A 213 -10.31 8.06 1.71
CA ILE A 213 -9.26 8.89 1.12
C ILE A 213 -8.39 8.04 0.23
N TYR A 214 -8.24 8.43 -1.02
CA TYR A 214 -7.28 7.84 -1.93
C TYR A 214 -6.02 8.70 -1.97
N VAL A 215 -4.86 8.06 -1.91
CA VAL A 215 -3.54 8.65 -2.09
C VAL A 215 -2.83 7.86 -3.19
N ALA A 216 -2.89 8.36 -4.42
CA ALA A 216 -2.32 7.70 -5.59
C ALA A 216 -0.99 8.34 -5.98
N ASP A 217 0.06 7.55 -5.97
CA ASP A 217 1.40 7.89 -6.42
C ASP A 217 1.46 7.99 -7.95
N SER A 218 2.15 9.00 -8.46
CA SER A 218 2.47 9.13 -9.90
C SER A 218 3.76 8.41 -10.32
N ILE A 219 4.55 7.94 -9.34
CA ILE A 219 5.78 7.20 -9.55
C ILE A 219 5.53 5.73 -9.23
N GLY A 220 5.46 4.89 -10.27
CA GLY A 220 5.15 3.47 -10.09
C GLY A 220 6.19 2.70 -9.27
N GLN A 221 5.73 1.63 -8.61
CA GLN A 221 6.54 0.73 -7.74
C GLN A 221 7.13 1.40 -6.50
N ARG A 222 6.53 2.52 -6.05
CA ARG A 222 6.93 3.22 -4.83
C ARG A 222 5.87 3.06 -3.76
N ASP A 223 4.77 3.81 -3.85
CA ASP A 223 3.61 3.66 -2.93
C ASP A 223 2.29 3.32 -3.65
N ASP A 224 2.30 3.17 -4.99
CA ASP A 224 1.13 2.82 -5.81
C ASP A 224 -0.18 3.55 -5.41
N THR A 225 -1.30 2.88 -5.10
CA THR A 225 -2.55 3.56 -4.66
C THR A 225 -3.05 3.08 -3.31
N ASP A 226 -2.95 3.97 -2.33
CA ASP A 226 -3.39 3.69 -0.96
C ASP A 226 -4.77 4.25 -0.64
N VAL A 227 -5.49 3.55 0.23
CA VAL A 227 -6.82 3.90 0.73
C VAL A 227 -6.78 4.08 2.25
N LEU A 228 -7.17 5.26 2.72
CA LEU A 228 -7.10 5.63 4.13
C LEU A 228 -8.49 5.92 4.71
N THR A 229 -8.74 5.39 5.91
CA THR A 229 -9.84 5.78 6.79
C THR A 229 -9.28 6.24 8.14
N ASN A 230 -10.04 7.09 8.84
CA ASN A 230 -9.69 7.62 10.17
C ASN A 230 -8.22 8.06 10.30
N THR A 231 -7.71 8.80 9.31
CA THR A 231 -6.32 9.29 9.27
C THR A 231 -6.29 10.80 9.13
N GLU A 232 -5.62 11.49 10.04
CA GLU A 232 -5.61 12.97 10.10
C GLU A 232 -4.44 13.59 9.34
N HIS A 233 -3.33 12.87 9.21
CA HIS A 233 -2.07 13.41 8.71
C HIS A 233 -1.40 12.53 7.67
N LEU A 234 -0.90 13.15 6.60
CA LEU A 234 -0.04 12.48 5.63
C LEU A 234 1.40 12.99 5.81
N VAL A 235 2.35 12.07 5.83
CA VAL A 235 3.78 12.35 6.01
C VAL A 235 4.49 12.10 4.69
N PHE A 236 5.03 13.17 4.09
CA PHE A 236 5.86 13.15 2.90
C PHE A 236 7.32 13.48 3.29
N ASP A 237 8.27 13.24 2.39
CA ASP A 237 9.71 13.46 2.62
C ASP A 237 10.02 14.90 3.04
N GLU A 238 9.30 15.89 2.48
CA GLU A 238 9.54 17.30 2.76
C GLU A 238 8.79 17.81 4.00
N ARG A 239 7.65 17.21 4.36
CA ARG A 239 6.81 17.66 5.49
C ARG A 239 5.65 16.71 5.81
N THR A 240 5.09 16.91 6.99
CA THR A 240 3.75 16.41 7.35
C THR A 240 2.68 17.46 7.00
N VAL A 241 1.55 17.00 6.45
CA VAL A 241 0.37 17.82 6.13
C VAL A 241 -0.85 17.30 6.86
N SER A 242 -1.85 18.15 7.12
CA SER A 242 -3.18 17.66 7.54
C SER A 242 -3.94 17.15 6.32
N LEU A 243 -4.91 16.26 6.55
CA LEU A 243 -5.75 15.73 5.48
C LEU A 243 -6.49 16.86 4.73
N ASP A 244 -7.00 17.86 5.46
CA ASP A 244 -7.65 19.04 4.85
C ASP A 244 -6.73 19.80 3.88
N GLU A 245 -5.43 19.85 4.18
CA GLU A 245 -4.44 20.46 3.29
C GLU A 245 -4.12 19.52 2.12
N ALA A 246 -3.98 18.22 2.39
CA ALA A 246 -3.68 17.24 1.37
C ALA A 246 -4.77 17.14 0.30
N LEU A 247 -6.04 17.32 0.66
CA LEU A 247 -7.18 17.27 -0.27
C LEU A 247 -7.25 18.45 -1.26
N ILE A 248 -6.37 19.44 -1.13
CA ILE A 248 -6.24 20.53 -2.09
C ILE A 248 -5.28 20.07 -3.18
N GLU A 249 -5.73 20.11 -4.44
CA GLU A 249 -4.89 19.82 -5.60
C GLU A 249 -3.64 20.71 -5.59
N PRO A 250 -2.44 20.16 -5.85
CA PRO A 250 -1.23 20.96 -6.00
C PRO A 250 -1.44 22.03 -7.07
N THR A 251 -0.92 23.23 -6.81
CA THR A 251 -0.91 24.27 -7.83
C THR A 251 0.02 23.85 -8.94
N ASP A 252 -0.47 23.97 -10.16
CA ASP A 252 0.34 23.87 -11.36
C ASP A 252 1.52 24.89 -11.31
N PRO A 253 2.78 24.42 -11.35
CA PRO A 253 3.97 25.28 -11.26
C PRO A 253 4.06 26.33 -12.37
N ASP A 254 3.59 26.02 -13.57
CA ASP A 254 3.66 26.92 -14.73
C ASP A 254 2.33 27.66 -14.98
N ASN A 255 1.29 27.30 -14.22
CA ASN A 255 -0.05 27.86 -14.26
C ASN A 255 -0.69 27.68 -15.66
N SER A 256 -0.53 26.48 -16.21
CA SER A 256 -1.16 26.08 -17.46
C SER A 256 -2.69 26.04 -17.37
N ALA A 257 -3.33 26.19 -18.52
CA ALA A 257 -4.79 26.20 -18.59
C ALA A 257 -5.40 24.82 -18.30
N TYR A 258 -4.71 23.76 -18.70
CA TYR A 258 -5.11 22.37 -18.50
C TYR A 258 -3.89 21.47 -18.26
N GLN A 259 -3.93 20.71 -17.17
CA GLN A 259 -3.05 19.56 -16.94
C GLN A 259 -3.66 18.31 -17.59
N ILE A 260 -2.84 17.47 -18.21
CA ILE A 260 -3.27 16.21 -18.82
C ILE A 260 -2.70 15.06 -17.99
N TYR A 261 -3.58 14.45 -17.21
CA TYR A 261 -3.27 13.28 -16.41
C TYR A 261 -3.13 12.03 -17.28
N ARG A 262 -2.09 11.24 -17.03
CA ARG A 262 -1.82 10.00 -17.74
C ARG A 262 -2.00 8.79 -16.82
N PHE A 263 -2.47 7.71 -17.42
CA PHE A 263 -2.51 6.40 -16.79
C PHE A 263 -1.87 5.37 -17.71
N TYR A 264 -1.06 4.49 -17.14
CA TYR A 264 -0.51 3.33 -17.82
C TYR A 264 -1.42 2.12 -17.63
N ASN A 265 -1.90 1.55 -18.73
CA ASN A 265 -2.65 0.32 -18.70
C ASN A 265 -1.69 -0.88 -18.65
N THR A 266 -1.58 -1.51 -17.48
CA THR A 266 -0.60 -2.59 -17.22
C THR A 266 -0.89 -3.87 -18.02
N GLU A 267 -2.13 -4.07 -18.47
CA GLU A 267 -2.54 -5.23 -19.25
C GLU A 267 -2.21 -5.10 -20.74
N SER A 268 -2.43 -3.91 -21.31
CA SER A 268 -2.30 -3.65 -22.76
C SER A 268 -1.03 -2.90 -23.13
N GLY A 269 -0.35 -2.27 -22.18
CA GLY A 269 0.76 -1.34 -22.40
C GLY A 269 0.34 -0.04 -23.09
N SER A 270 -0.96 0.29 -23.06
CA SER A 270 -1.52 1.52 -23.64
C SER A 270 -1.60 2.62 -22.59
N HIS A 271 -1.84 3.86 -23.03
CA HIS A 271 -2.09 4.97 -22.12
C HIS A 271 -3.51 5.50 -22.23
N PHE A 272 -4.01 5.98 -21.11
CA PHE A 272 -5.21 6.80 -21.02
C PHE A 272 -4.82 8.23 -20.61
N PHE A 273 -5.46 9.21 -21.23
CA PHE A 273 -5.29 10.63 -20.97
C PHE A 273 -6.60 11.32 -20.65
N THR A 274 -6.58 12.19 -19.65
CA THR A 274 -7.71 13.05 -19.28
C THR A 274 -7.27 14.39 -18.69
N THR A 275 -8.06 15.44 -18.95
CA THR A 275 -7.97 16.74 -18.27
C THR A 275 -8.91 16.85 -17.08
N SER A 276 -9.81 15.88 -16.89
CA SER A 276 -10.85 15.89 -15.88
C SER A 276 -10.36 15.25 -14.60
N ILE A 277 -10.24 16.04 -13.53
CA ILE A 277 -9.97 15.52 -12.18
C ILE A 277 -11.03 14.49 -11.75
N ALA A 278 -12.29 14.70 -12.11
CA ALA A 278 -13.35 13.74 -11.78
C ALA A 278 -13.19 12.41 -12.52
N GLU A 279 -12.72 12.42 -13.76
CA GLU A 279 -12.43 11.19 -14.51
C GLU A 279 -11.16 10.52 -13.98
N ARG A 280 -10.11 11.30 -13.68
CA ARG A 280 -8.89 10.82 -13.00
C ARG A 280 -9.23 10.08 -11.72
N ASN A 281 -9.97 10.72 -10.80
CA ASN A 281 -10.35 10.12 -9.53
C ASN A 281 -11.22 8.87 -9.74
N SER A 282 -12.19 8.91 -10.66
CA SER A 282 -13.02 7.74 -10.97
C SER A 282 -12.20 6.56 -11.51
N ILE A 283 -11.12 6.80 -12.27
CA ILE A 283 -10.24 5.74 -12.76
C ILE A 283 -9.42 5.14 -11.62
N ILE A 284 -8.80 5.99 -10.79
CA ILE A 284 -8.04 5.56 -9.60
C ILE A 284 -8.92 4.70 -8.69
N GLU A 285 -10.16 5.12 -8.43
CA GLU A 285 -11.09 4.40 -7.56
C GLU A 285 -11.56 3.04 -8.11
N ASN A 286 -11.71 2.91 -9.44
CA ASN A 286 -12.53 1.83 -10.01
C ASN A 286 -11.81 0.92 -11.01
N LEU A 287 -10.59 1.26 -11.46
CA LEU A 287 -9.91 0.58 -12.55
C LEU A 287 -8.45 0.20 -12.21
N ASN A 288 -8.27 -0.84 -11.40
CA ASN A 288 -6.95 -1.34 -10.95
C ASN A 288 -5.98 -1.72 -12.09
N GLY A 289 -6.45 -1.87 -13.33
CA GLY A 289 -5.59 -2.10 -14.51
C GLY A 289 -4.96 -0.84 -15.10
N LEU A 290 -5.25 0.34 -14.54
CA LEU A 290 -4.74 1.65 -14.98
C LEU A 290 -3.97 2.31 -13.84
N SER A 291 -2.65 2.20 -13.87
CA SER A 291 -1.75 2.86 -12.90
C SER A 291 -1.69 4.35 -13.19
N TYR A 292 -1.87 5.19 -12.18
CA TYR A 292 -1.74 6.64 -12.30
C TYR A 292 -0.28 7.03 -12.52
N GLU A 293 -0.02 7.96 -13.44
CA GLU A 293 1.34 8.43 -13.75
C GLU A 293 1.48 9.95 -13.65
N GLY A 294 0.54 10.61 -12.96
CA GLY A 294 0.61 12.05 -12.74
C GLY A 294 0.21 12.90 -13.93
N ASN A 295 0.58 14.18 -13.86
CA ASN A 295 0.49 15.11 -14.99
C ASN A 295 1.59 14.80 -15.99
N ALA A 296 1.23 14.36 -17.21
CA ALA A 296 2.22 13.98 -18.21
C ALA A 296 2.68 15.15 -19.07
N PHE A 297 1.80 16.12 -19.29
CA PHE A 297 2.03 17.32 -20.08
C PHE A 297 0.84 18.27 -19.94
N ASP A 298 1.03 19.50 -20.38
CA ASP A 298 0.05 20.56 -20.29
C ASP A 298 -0.48 21.00 -21.65
N SER A 299 -1.60 21.73 -21.59
CA SER A 299 -2.16 22.43 -22.73
C SER A 299 -2.52 23.86 -22.35
N ASN A 300 -1.85 24.80 -23.02
CA ASN A 300 -2.14 26.24 -22.95
C ASN A 300 -2.99 26.77 -24.10
N VAL A 301 -3.53 25.88 -24.93
CA VAL A 301 -4.32 26.22 -26.10
C VAL A 301 -5.78 25.83 -25.91
N THR A 302 -6.67 26.55 -26.60
CA THR A 302 -8.11 26.28 -26.60
C THR A 302 -8.57 25.94 -28.02
N ASP A 303 -9.88 25.83 -28.20
CA ASP A 303 -10.55 25.75 -29.50
C ASP A 303 -10.23 26.90 -30.47
N VAL A 304 -9.70 28.02 -29.97
CA VAL A 304 -9.38 29.21 -30.76
C VAL A 304 -8.02 29.10 -31.45
N ASN A 305 -7.02 28.56 -30.76
CA ASN A 305 -5.61 28.58 -31.17
C ASN A 305 -4.92 27.21 -31.15
N GLY A 306 -5.61 26.15 -30.73
CA GLY A 306 -5.12 24.78 -30.69
C GLY A 306 -5.75 23.87 -31.73
N THR A 307 -5.22 22.65 -31.78
CA THR A 307 -5.73 21.55 -32.60
C THR A 307 -6.47 20.56 -31.71
N ALA A 308 -7.71 20.21 -32.05
CA ALA A 308 -8.49 19.27 -31.26
C ALA A 308 -7.88 17.86 -31.29
N VAL A 309 -7.67 17.27 -30.11
CA VAL A 309 -7.32 15.85 -29.95
C VAL A 309 -8.59 15.07 -29.66
N PHE A 310 -8.99 14.21 -30.60
CA PHE A 310 -10.15 13.35 -30.48
C PHE A 310 -9.80 12.07 -29.73
N ARG A 311 -10.66 11.64 -28.80
CA ARG A 311 -10.54 10.38 -28.05
C ARG A 311 -11.61 9.40 -28.51
N PHE A 312 -11.19 8.16 -28.72
CA PHE A 312 -12.07 7.06 -29.10
C PHE A 312 -11.86 5.87 -28.16
N TYR A 313 -12.94 5.31 -27.66
CA TYR A 313 -12.93 4.10 -26.85
C TYR A 313 -13.11 2.85 -27.70
N ASN A 314 -12.17 1.91 -27.63
CA ASN A 314 -12.29 0.64 -28.33
C ASN A 314 -13.11 -0.37 -27.52
N THR A 315 -14.38 -0.50 -27.87
CA THR A 315 -15.33 -1.43 -27.24
C THR A 315 -14.95 -2.91 -27.34
N THR A 316 -13.96 -3.28 -28.15
CA THR A 316 -13.50 -4.67 -28.30
C THR A 316 -12.41 -5.06 -27.29
N ASN A 317 -11.48 -4.15 -27.00
CA ASN A 317 -10.31 -4.45 -26.15
C ASN A 317 -10.09 -3.46 -25.00
N GLY A 318 -10.99 -2.48 -24.80
CA GLY A 318 -10.99 -1.57 -23.66
C GLY A 318 -9.96 -0.43 -23.72
N VAL A 319 -9.15 -0.33 -24.78
CA VAL A 319 -8.11 0.71 -24.87
C VAL A 319 -8.62 1.97 -25.58
N HIS A 320 -7.95 3.09 -25.35
CA HIS A 320 -8.29 4.37 -25.96
C HIS A 320 -7.35 4.69 -27.12
N PHE A 321 -7.90 5.39 -28.12
CA PHE A 321 -7.19 5.89 -29.28
C PHE A 321 -7.29 7.42 -29.33
N TYR A 322 -6.18 8.07 -29.66
CA TYR A 322 -6.07 9.53 -29.71
C TYR A 322 -5.55 10.00 -31.07
N THR A 323 -6.17 11.02 -31.64
CA THR A 323 -5.71 11.65 -32.87
C THR A 323 -6.03 13.13 -32.94
N ALA A 324 -5.06 13.92 -33.42
CA ALA A 324 -5.25 15.32 -33.80
C ALA A 324 -5.64 15.48 -35.28
N ASP A 325 -5.60 14.40 -36.07
CA ASP A 325 -5.98 14.43 -37.49
C ASP A 325 -7.51 14.29 -37.62
N ALA A 326 -8.16 15.40 -37.98
CA ALA A 326 -9.60 15.45 -38.20
C ALA A 326 -10.08 14.50 -39.32
N GLY A 327 -9.22 14.20 -40.30
CA GLY A 327 -9.47 13.22 -41.36
C GLY A 327 -9.41 11.78 -40.85
N GLU A 328 -8.42 11.45 -39.99
CA GLU A 328 -8.34 10.15 -39.30
C GLU A 328 -9.57 9.94 -38.40
N ALA A 329 -9.93 10.93 -37.60
CA ALA A 329 -11.13 10.92 -36.77
C ALA A 329 -12.41 10.73 -37.59
N ALA A 330 -12.55 11.41 -38.73
CA ALA A 330 -13.68 11.22 -39.64
C ALA A 330 -13.73 9.80 -40.25
N SER A 331 -12.56 9.25 -40.62
CA SER A 331 -12.45 7.88 -41.13
C SER A 331 -12.85 6.85 -40.09
N ILE A 332 -12.41 7.01 -38.83
CA ILE A 332 -12.78 6.13 -37.71
C ILE A 332 -14.30 6.11 -37.52
N ARG A 333 -14.92 7.29 -37.40
CA ARG A 333 -16.38 7.43 -37.25
C ARG A 333 -17.16 6.74 -38.37
N GLN A 334 -16.64 6.75 -39.59
CA GLN A 334 -17.30 6.17 -40.75
C GLN A 334 -17.08 4.66 -40.88
N ASN A 335 -15.88 4.18 -40.55
CA ASN A 335 -15.41 2.87 -40.99
C ASN A 335 -15.14 1.89 -39.84
N MET A 336 -15.03 2.35 -38.59
CA MET A 336 -14.63 1.52 -37.44
C MET A 336 -15.72 1.49 -36.37
N SER A 337 -16.67 0.56 -36.50
CA SER A 337 -17.81 0.45 -35.57
C SER A 337 -17.44 0.08 -34.14
N ASN A 338 -16.23 -0.44 -33.91
CA ASN A 338 -15.73 -0.81 -32.58
C ASN A 338 -15.08 0.35 -31.82
N LEU A 339 -14.77 1.47 -32.50
CA LEU A 339 -14.21 2.67 -31.89
C LEU A 339 -15.33 3.70 -31.67
N GLN A 340 -15.77 3.81 -30.42
CA GLN A 340 -16.78 4.77 -30.01
C GLN A 340 -16.15 6.15 -29.85
N ASP A 341 -16.67 7.15 -30.55
CA ASP A 341 -16.24 8.55 -30.40
C ASP A 341 -16.68 9.10 -29.04
N GLU A 342 -15.71 9.58 -28.26
CA GLU A 342 -15.93 10.23 -26.97
C GLU A 342 -15.78 11.75 -27.06
N GLY A 343 -15.48 12.28 -28.26
CA GLY A 343 -15.35 13.69 -28.53
C GLY A 343 -13.91 14.19 -28.39
N ILE A 344 -13.78 15.47 -28.02
CA ILE A 344 -12.50 16.15 -27.87
C ILE A 344 -12.03 15.94 -26.42
N ALA A 345 -10.85 15.34 -26.24
CA ALA A 345 -10.25 15.16 -24.92
C ALA A 345 -9.54 16.45 -24.43
N TYR A 346 -8.78 17.08 -25.33
CA TYR A 346 -8.09 18.34 -25.09
C TYR A 346 -7.66 18.97 -26.42
N TYR A 347 -7.07 20.16 -26.36
CA TYR A 347 -6.44 20.81 -27.50
C TYR A 347 -4.92 20.71 -27.38
N ALA A 348 -4.25 20.44 -28.49
CA ALA A 348 -2.79 20.36 -28.59
C ALA A 348 -2.25 21.52 -29.43
N SER A 349 -1.00 21.91 -29.20
CA SER A 349 -0.30 22.91 -30.00
C SER A 349 -0.23 22.47 -31.46
N ALA A 350 -0.41 23.42 -32.38
CA ALA A 350 -0.50 23.13 -33.81
C ALA A 350 0.85 22.67 -34.42
N ASP A 351 1.95 23.09 -33.80
CA ASP A 351 3.33 22.81 -34.21
C ASP A 351 4.27 22.95 -32.99
N ASP A 352 5.58 22.90 -33.25
CA ASP A 352 6.65 23.11 -32.27
C ASP A 352 6.87 24.59 -31.90
N SER A 353 6.02 25.51 -32.38
CA SER A 353 6.13 26.91 -32.02
C SER A 353 5.70 27.16 -30.57
N ASN A 354 6.20 28.25 -29.99
CA ASN A 354 5.91 28.68 -28.61
C ASN A 354 6.23 27.65 -27.50
N GLY A 355 7.11 26.67 -27.76
CA GLY A 355 7.51 25.68 -26.76
C GLY A 355 6.83 24.32 -26.90
N GLY A 356 6.07 24.09 -27.98
CA GLY A 356 5.45 22.81 -28.27
C GLY A 356 6.47 21.68 -28.37
N THR A 357 6.29 20.65 -27.55
CA THR A 357 7.10 19.44 -27.50
C THR A 357 6.38 18.30 -28.23
N ALA A 358 7.10 17.59 -29.10
CA ALA A 358 6.52 16.52 -29.89
C ALA A 358 6.12 15.31 -29.03
N LEU A 359 4.86 14.89 -29.12
CA LEU A 359 4.39 13.61 -28.59
C LEU A 359 4.47 12.55 -29.69
N PHE A 360 5.29 11.53 -29.49
CA PHE A 360 5.50 10.44 -30.43
C PHE A 360 4.46 9.34 -30.26
N ARG A 361 3.95 8.78 -31.36
CA ARG A 361 2.94 7.70 -31.36
C ARG A 361 3.50 6.42 -31.98
N PHE A 362 3.18 5.31 -31.34
CA PHE A 362 3.53 3.96 -31.79
C PHE A 362 2.30 3.08 -31.82
N PHE A 363 2.17 2.26 -32.85
CA PHE A 363 1.16 1.21 -32.95
C PHE A 363 1.73 -0.14 -32.50
N ASN A 364 1.12 -0.77 -31.50
CA ASN A 364 1.47 -2.13 -31.08
C ASN A 364 0.80 -3.14 -32.02
N THR A 365 1.62 -3.78 -32.87
CA THR A 365 1.13 -4.74 -33.87
C THR A 365 0.61 -6.06 -33.28
N GLN A 366 0.88 -6.34 -32.00
CA GLN A 366 0.45 -7.58 -31.34
C GLN A 366 -0.97 -7.47 -30.76
N ASN A 367 -1.33 -6.33 -30.18
CA ASN A 367 -2.61 -6.17 -29.47
C ASN A 367 -3.47 -5.00 -29.99
N GLY A 368 -2.96 -4.23 -30.96
CA GLY A 368 -3.67 -3.12 -31.59
C GLY A 368 -3.76 -1.85 -30.75
N SER A 369 -3.05 -1.78 -29.63
CA SER A 369 -2.97 -0.58 -28.79
C SER A 369 -2.00 0.47 -29.33
N HIS A 370 -2.03 1.66 -28.74
CA HIS A 370 -1.07 2.71 -29.03
C HIS A 370 -0.29 3.10 -27.77
N PHE A 371 0.99 3.39 -27.98
CA PHE A 371 1.91 3.91 -26.98
C PHE A 371 2.32 5.33 -27.36
N PHE A 372 2.48 6.19 -26.35
CA PHE A 372 2.78 7.60 -26.51
C PHE A 372 3.94 7.99 -25.60
N THR A 373 4.87 8.80 -26.09
CA THR A 373 5.99 9.29 -25.27
C THR A 373 6.47 10.66 -25.74
N LEU A 374 6.91 11.48 -24.79
CA LEU A 374 7.65 12.73 -25.04
C LEU A 374 9.17 12.51 -25.08
N SER A 375 9.64 11.36 -24.62
CA SER A 375 11.07 11.05 -24.53
C SER A 375 11.61 10.59 -25.87
N GLU A 376 12.47 11.41 -26.48
CA GLU A 376 13.20 11.02 -27.69
C GLU A 376 14.06 9.78 -27.47
N ALA A 377 14.65 9.63 -26.28
CA ALA A 377 15.45 8.46 -25.94
C ALA A 377 14.61 7.19 -25.83
N GLU A 378 13.40 7.29 -25.26
CA GLU A 378 12.46 6.17 -25.21
C GLU A 378 11.96 5.82 -26.62
N ARG A 379 11.59 6.82 -27.43
CA ARG A 379 11.25 6.64 -28.84
C ARG A 379 12.35 5.87 -29.58
N ASP A 380 13.60 6.33 -29.47
CA ASP A 380 14.74 5.73 -30.16
C ASP A 380 15.01 4.30 -29.66
N ASN A 381 14.86 4.06 -28.35
CA ASN A 381 15.00 2.73 -27.77
C ASN A 381 13.90 1.77 -28.25
N ILE A 382 12.63 2.19 -28.28
CA ILE A 382 11.51 1.38 -28.78
C ILE A 382 11.75 1.02 -30.25
N VAL A 383 12.10 2.00 -31.09
CA VAL A 383 12.42 1.77 -32.52
C VAL A 383 13.56 0.77 -32.69
N ALA A 384 14.60 0.86 -31.85
CA ALA A 384 15.79 0.02 -31.97
C ALA A 384 15.60 -1.40 -31.41
N THR A 385 14.76 -1.58 -30.38
CA THR A 385 14.73 -2.80 -29.57
C THR A 385 13.41 -3.55 -29.59
N LEU A 386 12.28 -2.87 -29.84
CA LEU A 386 10.94 -3.46 -29.73
C LEU A 386 10.26 -3.60 -31.09
N GLY A 387 10.61 -4.63 -31.85
CA GLY A 387 10.12 -4.86 -33.22
C GLY A 387 8.61 -5.12 -33.40
N HIS A 388 7.84 -5.15 -32.32
CA HIS A 388 6.38 -5.26 -32.36
C HIS A 388 5.68 -3.89 -32.32
N TYR A 389 6.40 -2.81 -32.06
CA TYR A 389 5.90 -1.44 -32.18
C TYR A 389 6.27 -0.84 -33.53
N SER A 390 5.28 -0.30 -34.23
CA SER A 390 5.47 0.48 -35.45
C SER A 390 5.45 1.96 -35.09
N TYR A 391 6.54 2.68 -35.36
CA TYR A 391 6.59 4.12 -35.18
C TYR A 391 5.73 4.83 -36.23
N GLU A 392 4.79 5.66 -35.77
CA GLU A 392 3.84 6.37 -36.64
C GLU A 392 4.17 7.86 -36.81
N GLY A 393 5.20 8.36 -36.11
CA GLY A 393 5.62 9.75 -36.17
C GLY A 393 5.17 10.57 -34.97
N ILE A 394 5.13 11.88 -35.17
CA ILE A 394 4.61 12.85 -34.20
C ILE A 394 3.08 12.83 -34.30
N ALA A 395 2.40 12.57 -33.19
CA ALA A 395 0.94 12.65 -33.14
C ALA A 395 0.45 14.10 -33.09
N PHE A 396 1.05 14.89 -32.19
CA PHE A 396 0.77 16.31 -31.98
C PHE A 396 1.82 16.92 -31.03
N TYR A 397 1.73 18.22 -30.77
CA TYR A 397 2.65 18.95 -29.89
C TYR A 397 1.94 19.38 -28.59
N VAL A 398 2.63 19.28 -27.47
CA VAL A 398 2.10 19.59 -26.12
C VAL A 398 3.09 20.45 -25.34
N ASP A 399 2.65 21.07 -24.25
CA ASP A 399 3.55 21.84 -23.39
C ASP A 399 4.10 20.92 -22.28
N LEU A 400 5.32 21.16 -21.83
CA LEU A 400 5.91 20.35 -20.75
C LEU A 400 5.32 20.76 -19.40
N ALA A 401 4.96 19.75 -18.61
CA ALA A 401 4.53 19.87 -17.22
C ALA A 401 5.66 20.23 -16.25
#